data_AF-A0A9J5WL11-F1
#
_entry.id   AF-A0A9J5WL11-F1
#
_cell.length_a   1.000
_cell.length_b   1.000
_cell.length_c   1.000
_cell.angle_alpha   90.00
_cell.angle_beta   90.00
_cell.angle_gamma   90.00
#
_symmetry.space_group_name_H-M   'P 1'
#
loop_
_entity.id
_entity.type
_entity.pdbx_description
1 polymer ?
#
loop_
_entity_poly.entity_id
_entity_poly.type
_entity_poly.pdbx_seq_one_letter_code
_entity_poly.pdbx_strand_id
1 'polypeptide(L)'
;MKERDIVSWSTTVSALVQNELDNEALMLVYEMKKLLVAINDITITILLVAASNLRDREIGKQTHAYLLRHNIQFEGMESYLIDLYAKSNMIREEHAIFQSNFSYDKHQTTWNPMIAGNTQNGLIEQSFVVFKEMLDQNVKPNDVTLASILPLCN
;
A
#
# COMPACT_ATOMS: atom_id res chain seq x y z
N MET A 1 18.60 -19.49 22.64
CA MET A 1 17.74 -18.29 22.44
C MET A 1 17.09 -18.47 21.09
N LYS A 2 15.79 -18.68 21.09
CA LYS A 2 15.04 -19.38 20.03
C LYS A 2 14.53 -18.37 19.00
N GLU A 3 14.51 -18.76 17.72
CA GLU A 3 13.93 -18.09 16.53
C GLU A 3 12.44 -17.69 16.64
N ARG A 4 11.87 -17.65 17.85
CA ARG A 4 10.51 -17.18 18.13
C ARG A 4 10.35 -15.66 18.11
N ASP A 5 11.40 -14.88 17.83
CA ASP A 5 11.40 -13.44 18.18
C ASP A 5 11.09 -12.45 17.04
N ILE A 6 10.92 -12.91 15.79
CA ILE A 6 10.51 -12.01 14.68
C ILE A 6 9.30 -12.60 13.96
N VAL A 7 9.37 -13.91 13.64
CA VAL A 7 8.27 -14.62 12.98
C VAL A 7 7.01 -14.56 13.85
N SER A 8 7.11 -14.79 15.16
CA SER A 8 5.95 -14.71 16.07
C SER A 8 5.30 -13.33 16.07
N TRP A 9 6.10 -12.27 16.09
CA TRP A 9 5.57 -10.91 16.07
C TRP A 9 4.90 -10.60 14.73
N SER A 10 5.56 -10.92 13.60
CA SER A 10 4.96 -10.72 12.28
C SER A 10 3.64 -11.50 12.12
N THR A 11 3.56 -12.72 12.67
CA THR A 11 2.32 -13.50 12.71
C THR A 11 1.24 -12.83 13.56
N THR A 12 1.58 -12.30 14.74
CA THR A 12 0.62 -11.60 15.59
C THR A 12 0.12 -10.31 14.95
N VAL A 13 1.01 -9.49 14.38
CA VAL A 13 0.61 -8.27 13.67
C VAL A 13 -0.28 -8.62 12.48
N SER A 14 0.08 -9.65 11.70
CA SER A 14 -0.76 -10.12 10.58
C SER A 14 -2.14 -10.59 11.04
N ALA A 15 -2.21 -11.31 12.16
CA ALA A 15 -3.48 -11.77 12.71
C ALA A 15 -4.36 -10.59 13.16
N LEU A 16 -3.78 -9.54 13.74
CA LEU A 16 -4.52 -8.33 14.11
C LEU A 16 -5.13 -7.66 12.87
N VAL A 17 -4.35 -7.44 11.82
CA VAL A 17 -4.84 -6.86 10.54
C VAL A 17 -5.94 -7.72 9.91
N GLN A 18 -5.79 -9.05 9.92
CA GLN A 18 -6.82 -9.97 9.40
C GLN A 18 -8.14 -9.91 10.19
N ASN A 19 -8.11 -9.44 11.43
CA ASN A 19 -9.29 -9.26 12.28
C ASN A 19 -9.75 -7.78 12.34
N GLU A 20 -9.29 -6.93 11.41
CA GLU A 20 -9.64 -5.50 11.33
C GLU A 20 -9.22 -4.70 12.58
N LEU A 21 -8.23 -5.20 13.32
CA LEU A 21 -7.63 -4.55 14.50
C LEU A 21 -6.38 -3.76 14.08
N ASP A 22 -6.55 -2.86 13.11
CA ASP A 22 -5.44 -2.15 12.47
C ASP A 22 -4.71 -1.20 13.43
N ASN A 23 -5.43 -0.54 14.35
CA ASN A 23 -4.81 0.32 15.37
C ASN A 23 -3.92 -0.48 16.32
N GLU A 24 -4.39 -1.64 16.76
CA GLU A 24 -3.66 -2.57 17.60
C GLU A 24 -2.43 -3.11 16.87
N ALA A 25 -2.56 -3.40 15.57
CA ALA A 25 -1.43 -3.80 14.72
C ALA A 25 -0.35 -2.71 14.66
N LEU A 26 -0.74 -1.45 14.42
CA LEU A 26 0.20 -0.31 14.42
C LEU A 26 0.89 -0.13 15.78
N MET A 27 0.13 -0.22 16.88
CA MET A 27 0.67 -0.14 18.24
C MET A 27 1.64 -1.27 18.54
N LEU A 28 1.35 -2.48 18.08
CA LEU A 28 2.23 -3.63 18.28
C LEU A 28 3.56 -3.45 17.55
N VAL A 29 3.54 -2.94 16.31
CA VAL A 29 4.76 -2.62 15.55
C VAL A 29 5.56 -1.51 16.23
N TYR A 30 4.89 -0.51 16.78
CA TYR A 30 5.54 0.54 17.57
C TYR A 30 6.24 -0.02 18.82
N GLU A 31 5.60 -0.93 19.55
CA GLU A 31 6.21 -1.61 20.70
C GLU A 31 7.38 -2.53 20.30
N MET A 32 7.29 -3.24 19.17
CA MET A 32 8.42 -3.99 18.61
C MET A 32 9.65 -3.09 18.43
N LYS A 33 9.46 -1.86 17.93
CA LYS A 33 10.56 -0.91 17.76
C LYS A 33 11.13 -0.40 19.07
N LYS A 34 10.29 -0.11 20.07
CA LYS A 34 10.77 0.27 21.41
C LYS A 34 11.63 -0.80 22.04
N LEU A 35 11.29 -2.07 21.81
CA LEU A 35 12.04 -3.23 22.29
C LEU A 35 13.27 -3.57 21.43
N LEU A 36 13.60 -2.74 20.43
CA LEU A 36 14.71 -2.93 19.49
C LEU A 36 14.63 -4.24 18.71
N VAL A 37 13.42 -4.79 18.53
CA VAL A 37 13.19 -5.95 17.69
C VAL A 37 13.35 -5.53 16.22
N ALA A 38 14.09 -6.34 15.46
CA ALA A 38 14.29 -6.10 14.04
C ALA A 38 12.95 -6.16 13.29
N ILE A 39 12.72 -5.20 12.41
CA ILE A 39 11.57 -5.19 11.51
C ILE A 39 12.08 -5.55 10.12
N ASN A 40 11.41 -6.50 9.49
CA ASN A 40 11.67 -6.93 8.12
C ASN A 40 10.56 -6.43 7.18
N ASP A 41 10.73 -6.72 5.89
CA ASP A 41 9.82 -6.27 4.82
C ASP A 41 8.38 -6.78 5.02
N ILE A 42 8.21 -7.96 5.64
CA ILE A 42 6.89 -8.52 5.99
C ILE A 42 6.19 -7.63 7.01
N THR A 43 6.87 -7.28 8.11
CA THR A 43 6.29 -6.42 9.13
C THR A 43 6.01 -5.01 8.61
N ILE A 44 6.84 -4.46 7.70
CA ILE A 44 6.56 -3.16 7.05
C ILE A 44 5.35 -3.25 6.11
N THR A 45 5.24 -4.33 5.34
CA THR A 45 4.07 -4.58 4.50
C THR A 45 2.79 -4.59 5.33
N ILE A 46 2.79 -5.29 6.46
CA ILE A 46 1.63 -5.34 7.34
C ILE A 46 1.35 -3.97 7.96
N LEU A 47 2.38 -3.21 8.36
CA LEU A 47 2.25 -1.83 8.85
C LEU A 47 1.58 -0.92 7.81
N LEU A 48 1.99 -1.00 6.54
CA LEU A 48 1.42 -0.22 5.44
C LEU A 48 -0.05 -0.60 5.16
N VAL A 49 -0.37 -1.90 5.19
CA VAL A 49 -1.75 -2.38 5.04
C VAL A 49 -2.63 -1.87 6.19
N ALA A 50 -2.16 -1.99 7.44
CA ALA A 50 -2.88 -1.49 8.62
C ALA A 50 -3.15 0.01 8.52
N ALA A 51 -2.13 0.79 8.19
CA ALA A 51 -2.27 2.24 8.00
C ALA A 51 -3.23 2.59 6.86
N SER A 52 -3.24 1.82 5.77
CA SER A 52 -4.14 2.00 4.62
C SER A 52 -5.60 1.73 4.98
N ASN A 53 -5.85 0.66 5.75
CA ASN A 53 -7.18 0.27 6.19
C ASN A 53 -7.85 1.31 7.11
N LEU A 54 -7.06 2.08 7.86
CA LEU A 54 -7.57 3.14 8.73
C LEU A 54 -8.07 4.36 7.95
N ARG A 55 -7.68 4.52 6.67
CA ARG A 55 -8.09 5.64 5.79
C ARG A 55 -7.85 7.03 6.39
N ASP A 56 -6.87 7.12 7.29
CA ASP A 56 -6.51 8.34 7.99
C ASP A 56 -5.28 8.98 7.32
N ARG A 57 -5.41 10.27 7.00
CA ARG A 57 -4.37 11.04 6.30
C ARG A 57 -3.12 11.23 7.14
N GLU A 58 -3.30 11.46 8.43
CA GLU A 58 -2.19 11.73 9.33
C GLU A 58 -1.42 10.43 9.61
N ILE A 59 -2.13 9.33 9.87
CA ILE A 59 -1.51 8.01 10.03
C ILE A 59 -0.76 7.60 8.77
N GLY A 60 -1.33 7.80 7.58
CA GLY A 60 -0.67 7.50 6.32
C GLY A 60 0.62 8.32 6.13
N LYS A 61 0.58 9.63 6.38
CA LYS A 61 1.76 10.50 6.31
C LYS A 61 2.83 10.12 7.33
N GLN A 62 2.44 9.86 8.58
CA GLN A 62 3.38 9.46 9.63
C GLN A 62 4.05 8.13 9.30
N THR A 63 3.29 7.17 8.77
CA THR A 63 3.80 5.86 8.35
C THR A 63 4.82 6.03 7.23
N HIS A 64 4.51 6.76 6.16
CA HIS A 64 5.47 6.97 5.07
C HIS A 64 6.70 7.79 5.53
N ALA A 65 6.50 8.84 6.33
CA ALA A 65 7.60 9.64 6.89
C ALA A 65 8.54 8.80 7.77
N TYR A 66 7.98 7.84 8.52
CA TYR A 66 8.76 6.89 9.28
C TYR A 66 9.68 6.04 8.38
N LEU A 67 9.14 5.48 7.28
CA LEU A 67 9.93 4.70 6.33
C LEU A 67 11.09 5.53 5.73
N LEU A 68 10.80 6.76 5.31
CA LEU A 68 11.80 7.69 4.77
C LEU A 68 12.89 8.02 5.79
N ARG A 69 12.51 8.37 7.02
CA ARG A 69 13.45 8.74 8.09
C ARG A 69 14.41 7.60 8.45
N HIS A 70 13.97 6.35 8.28
CA HIS A 70 14.75 5.17 8.61
C HIS A 70 15.40 4.51 7.38
N ASN A 71 15.33 5.14 6.20
CA ASN A 71 15.83 4.60 4.93
C ASN A 71 15.31 3.17 4.65
N ILE A 72 14.06 2.90 5.00
CA ILE A 72 13.42 1.61 4.77
C ILE A 72 12.80 1.64 3.37
N GLN A 73 13.24 0.73 2.50
CA GLN A 73 12.75 0.53 1.13
C GLN A 73 12.83 -0.96 0.79
N PHE A 74 11.85 -1.47 0.05
CA PHE A 74 11.84 -2.84 -0.48
C PHE A 74 11.08 -2.88 -1.81
N GLU A 75 11.32 -3.92 -2.61
CA GLU A 75 10.72 -4.07 -3.93
C GLU A 75 9.18 -4.14 -3.85
N GLY A 76 8.50 -3.26 -4.59
CA GLY A 76 7.03 -3.20 -4.63
C GLY A 76 6.39 -2.40 -3.50
N MET A 77 7.17 -1.70 -2.66
CA MET A 77 6.67 -0.79 -1.62
C MET A 77 5.70 0.25 -2.19
N GLU A 78 5.91 0.68 -3.43
CA GLU A 78 5.15 1.73 -4.09
C GLU A 78 3.69 1.33 -4.29
N SER A 79 3.41 0.05 -4.56
CA SER A 79 2.03 -0.47 -4.62
C SER A 79 1.28 -0.26 -3.30
N TYR A 80 1.95 -0.47 -2.17
CA TYR A 80 1.37 -0.27 -0.84
C TYR A 80 1.20 1.21 -0.51
N LEU A 81 2.16 2.05 -0.89
CA LEU A 81 2.06 3.49 -0.68
C LEU A 81 0.96 4.12 -1.55
N ILE A 82 0.79 3.67 -2.81
CA ILE A 82 -0.32 4.09 -3.67
C ILE A 82 -1.65 3.71 -3.01
N ASP A 83 -1.83 2.46 -2.57
CA ASP A 83 -3.05 2.03 -1.87
C ASP A 83 -3.32 2.85 -0.60
N LEU A 84 -2.29 3.07 0.23
CA LEU A 84 -2.34 3.91 1.43
C LEU A 84 -2.86 5.31 1.12
N TYR A 85 -2.25 6.01 0.17
CA TYR A 85 -2.62 7.37 -0.16
C TYR A 85 -3.98 7.46 -0.86
N ALA A 86 -4.28 6.50 -1.73
CA ALA A 86 -5.58 6.39 -2.37
C ALA A 86 -6.72 6.25 -1.33
N LYS A 87 -6.58 5.30 -0.39
CA LYS A 87 -7.61 5.07 0.64
C LYS A 87 -7.75 6.22 1.63
N SER A 88 -6.69 6.98 1.88
CA SER A 88 -6.72 8.20 2.69
C SER A 88 -7.12 9.46 1.91
N ASN A 89 -7.61 9.33 0.67
CA ASN A 89 -8.04 10.43 -0.19
C ASN A 89 -6.94 11.51 -0.36
N MET A 90 -5.71 11.05 -0.59
CA MET A 90 -4.50 11.84 -0.82
C MET A 90 -4.03 11.65 -2.26
N ILE A 91 -4.90 12.04 -3.18
CA ILE A 91 -4.78 11.80 -4.62
C ILE A 91 -3.46 12.33 -5.19
N ARG A 92 -2.98 13.49 -4.70
CA ARG A 92 -1.75 14.10 -5.22
C ARG A 92 -0.52 13.24 -4.90
N GLU A 93 -0.43 12.74 -3.68
CA GLU A 93 0.66 11.89 -3.21
C GLU A 93 0.63 10.52 -3.89
N GLU A 94 -0.55 9.92 -4.04
CA GLU A 94 -0.78 8.70 -4.82
C GLU A 94 -0.21 8.85 -6.25
N HIS A 95 -0.64 9.89 -6.98
CA HIS A 95 -0.18 10.16 -8.34
C HIS A 95 1.32 10.45 -8.40
N ALA A 96 1.86 11.19 -7.42
CA ALA A 96 3.29 11.49 -7.37
C ALA A 96 4.13 10.22 -7.25
N ILE A 97 3.71 9.25 -6.45
CA ILE A 97 4.40 7.96 -6.31
C ILE A 97 4.30 7.16 -7.60
N PHE A 98 3.09 7.04 -8.17
CA PHE A 98 2.86 6.34 -9.43
C PHE A 98 3.68 6.93 -10.59
N GLN A 99 3.86 8.25 -10.62
CA GLN A 99 4.68 8.93 -11.62
C GLN A 99 6.17 8.80 -11.33
N SER A 100 6.60 8.87 -10.07
CA SER A 100 8.03 8.80 -9.70
C SER A 100 8.72 7.51 -10.15
N ASN A 101 7.95 6.43 -10.33
CA ASN A 101 8.38 5.18 -10.96
C ASN A 101 8.46 5.28 -12.49
N PHE A 102 9.27 6.22 -13.00
CA PHE A 102 9.56 6.41 -14.43
C PHE A 102 10.44 5.31 -15.06
N SER A 103 10.71 4.19 -14.37
CA SER A 103 11.33 3.04 -15.03
C SER A 103 10.39 2.49 -16.10
N TYR A 104 10.93 2.12 -17.25
CA TYR A 104 10.19 1.45 -18.33
C TYR A 104 9.43 0.19 -17.84
N ASP A 105 9.86 -0.38 -16.71
CA ASP A 105 9.09 -1.31 -15.90
C ASP A 105 8.42 -0.56 -14.74
N LYS A 106 7.27 0.06 -14.97
CA LYS A 106 6.32 0.24 -13.86
C LYS A 106 6.06 -1.17 -13.31
N HIS A 107 6.37 -1.43 -12.04
CA HIS A 107 6.10 -2.73 -11.45
C HIS A 107 4.65 -3.11 -11.77
N GLN A 108 4.42 -4.30 -12.32
CA GLN A 108 3.06 -4.74 -12.72
C GLN A 108 2.05 -4.58 -11.57
N THR A 109 2.55 -4.56 -10.33
CA THR A 109 1.80 -4.42 -9.09
C THR A 109 1.29 -3.00 -8.80
N THR A 110 1.75 -1.93 -9.46
CA THR A 110 1.32 -0.54 -9.14
C THR A 110 0.05 -0.10 -9.89
N TRP A 111 -0.24 -0.72 -11.03
CA TRP A 111 -1.42 -0.39 -11.86
C TRP A 111 -2.74 -0.60 -11.11
N ASN A 112 -2.86 -1.73 -10.41
CA ASN A 112 -4.10 -2.10 -9.73
C ASN A 112 -4.45 -1.13 -8.58
N PRO A 113 -3.54 -0.83 -7.64
CA PRO A 113 -3.78 0.20 -6.63
C PRO A 113 -4.14 1.56 -7.22
N MET A 114 -3.46 1.98 -8.30
CA MET A 114 -3.72 3.28 -8.95
C MET A 114 -5.13 3.34 -9.58
N ILE A 115 -5.53 2.29 -10.30
CA ILE A 115 -6.86 2.22 -10.91
C ILE A 115 -7.93 2.13 -9.83
N ALA A 116 -7.75 1.24 -8.85
CA ALA A 116 -8.70 1.08 -7.75
C ALA A 116 -8.83 2.36 -6.92
N GLY A 117 -7.73 3.07 -6.67
CA GLY A 117 -7.69 4.33 -5.95
C GLY A 117 -8.48 5.43 -6.65
N ASN A 118 -8.25 5.61 -7.95
CA ASN A 118 -9.04 6.54 -8.76
C ASN A 118 -10.54 6.18 -8.76
N THR A 119 -10.88 4.89 -8.97
CA THR A 119 -12.26 4.40 -8.95
C THR A 119 -12.94 4.73 -7.61
N GLN A 120 -12.28 4.40 -6.49
CA GLN A 120 -12.82 4.60 -5.14
C GLN A 120 -12.99 6.09 -4.78
N ASN A 121 -12.14 6.96 -5.33
CA ASN A 121 -12.22 8.41 -5.13
C ASN A 121 -13.12 9.12 -6.15
N GLY A 122 -13.84 8.38 -7.01
CA GLY A 122 -14.76 8.95 -7.99
C GLY A 122 -14.08 9.62 -9.19
N LEU A 123 -12.79 9.35 -9.40
CA LEU A 123 -11.97 9.88 -10.50
C LEU A 123 -12.12 8.97 -11.74
N ILE A 124 -13.33 8.93 -12.30
CA ILE A 124 -13.71 7.99 -13.37
C ILE A 124 -12.83 8.16 -14.61
N GLU A 125 -12.67 9.40 -15.08
CA GLU A 125 -11.84 9.71 -16.26
C GLU A 125 -10.40 9.27 -16.05
N GLN A 126 -9.82 9.57 -14.88
CA GLN A 126 -8.45 9.20 -14.54
C GLN A 126 -8.30 7.67 -14.45
N SER A 127 -9.32 6.96 -13.95
CA SER A 127 -9.35 5.49 -13.90
C SER A 127 -9.20 4.90 -15.32
N PHE A 128 -9.94 5.42 -16.29
CA PHE A 128 -9.84 4.99 -17.69
C PHE A 128 -8.52 5.42 -18.35
N VAL A 129 -7.99 6.60 -18.02
CA VAL A 129 -6.67 7.05 -18.50
C VAL A 129 -5.57 6.08 -18.05
N VAL A 130 -5.52 5.74 -16.76
CA VAL A 130 -4.53 4.80 -16.22
C VAL A 130 -4.74 3.40 -16.79
N PHE A 131 -5.98 2.94 -16.92
CA PHE A 131 -6.28 1.66 -17.55
C PHE A 131 -5.82 1.59 -19.01
N LYS A 132 -6.02 2.67 -19.77
CA LYS A 132 -5.53 2.75 -21.14
C LYS A 132 -3.99 2.73 -21.19
N GLU A 133 -3.33 3.48 -20.30
CA GLU A 133 -1.88 3.49 -20.21
C GLU A 133 -1.30 2.09 -19.88
N MET A 134 -1.98 1.34 -19.01
CA MET A 134 -1.65 -0.07 -18.71
C MET A 134 -1.67 -0.94 -19.98
N LEU A 135 -2.72 -0.80 -20.80
CA LEU A 135 -2.86 -1.53 -22.06
C LEU A 135 -1.82 -1.12 -23.11
N ASP A 136 -1.56 0.18 -23.23
CA ASP A 136 -0.56 0.73 -24.16
C ASP A 136 0.86 0.23 -23.83
N GLN A 137 1.12 -0.10 -22.55
CA GLN A 137 2.36 -0.73 -22.08
C GLN A 137 2.35 -2.27 -22.17
N ASN A 138 1.35 -2.87 -22.82
CA ASN A 138 1.17 -4.33 -22.94
C ASN A 138 1.04 -5.06 -21.59
N VAL A 139 0.62 -4.37 -20.53
CA VAL A 139 0.35 -5.01 -19.23
C VAL A 139 -1.06 -5.58 -19.27
N LYS A 140 -1.18 -6.90 -19.08
CA LYS A 140 -2.46 -7.60 -19.15
C LYS A 140 -3.32 -7.28 -17.92
N PRO A 141 -4.57 -6.80 -18.10
CA PRO A 141 -5.52 -6.65 -17.00
C PRO A 141 -5.80 -7.98 -16.31
N ASN A 142 -5.93 -7.95 -14.98
CA ASN A 142 -6.35 -9.11 -14.18
C ASN A 142 -7.71 -8.87 -13.51
N ASP A 143 -8.17 -9.83 -12.73
CA ASP A 143 -9.48 -9.78 -12.08
C ASP A 143 -9.67 -8.54 -11.21
N VAL A 144 -8.60 -8.06 -10.54
CA VAL A 144 -8.62 -6.83 -9.72
C VAL A 144 -8.77 -5.58 -10.60
N THR A 145 -8.08 -5.55 -11.75
CA THR A 145 -8.21 -4.47 -12.73
C THR A 145 -9.66 -4.39 -13.22
N LEU A 146 -10.23 -5.53 -13.62
CA LEU A 146 -11.58 -5.60 -14.18
C LEU A 146 -12.64 -5.28 -13.13
N ALA A 147 -12.48 -5.75 -11.88
CA ALA A 147 -13.37 -5.40 -10.78
C ALA A 147 -13.40 -3.90 -10.48
N SER A 148 -12.32 -3.18 -10.78
CA SER A 148 -12.23 -1.72 -10.58
C SER A 148 -12.81 -0.92 -11.75
N ILE A 149 -12.73 -1.43 -12.98
CA ILE A 149 -13.13 -0.70 -14.21
C ILE A 149 -14.57 -1.00 -14.63
N LEU A 150 -15.01 -2.26 -14.61
CA LEU A 150 -16.32 -2.66 -15.15
C LEU A 150 -17.50 -1.90 -14.51
N PRO A 151 -17.53 -1.61 -13.20
CA PRO A 151 -18.63 -0.83 -12.60
C PRO A 151 -18.77 0.60 -13.15
N LEU A 152 -17.72 1.15 -13.78
CA LEU A 152 -17.69 2.50 -14.32
C LEU A 152 -18.27 2.60 -15.74
N CYS A 153 -18.59 1.48 -16.38
CA CYS A 153 -19.06 1.42 -17.76
C CYS A 153 -20.59 1.54 -17.91
N ASN A 154 -21.30 2.03 -16.89
CA ASN A 154 -22.76 2.17 -16.86
C ASN A 154 -23.24 3.53 -17.35
#